data_AF-A0A6I3CP21-F1
#
_entry.id   AF-A0A6I3CP21-F1
#
_cell.length_a   1.000
_cell.length_b   1.000
_cell.length_c   1.000
_cell.angle_alpha   90.00
_cell.angle_beta   90.00
_cell.angle_gamma   90.00
#
_symmetry.space_group_name_H-M   'P 1'
#
loop_
_entity.id
_entity.type
_entity.pdbx_description
1 polymer ?
#
loop_
_entity_poly.entity_id
_entity_poly.type
_entity_poly.pdbx_seq_one_letter_code
_entity_poly.pdbx_strand_id
1 'polypeptide(L)'
;MKPVAKQLIGALAITLLSQLVISPQSISAADVPPRKILSGWVPYYSVKNSIASVVVNQDLIREVSPFWYTLKSEKVILDLYAAAKLTDPMSVSLNTLRNLNIGIIPTITDGTDKLVLSNLLGNAQ
;
A
#
# COMPACT_ATOMS: atom_id res chain seq x y z
N MET A 1 35.39 -25.04 50.53
CA MET A 1 35.84 -24.57 49.19
C MET A 1 36.61 -23.26 49.39
N LYS A 2 37.82 -23.14 48.83
CA LYS A 2 38.68 -21.94 48.99
C LYS A 2 37.96 -20.70 48.42
N PRO A 3 38.08 -19.51 49.04
CA PRO A 3 37.31 -18.31 48.69
C PRO A 3 37.45 -17.91 47.20
N VAL A 4 38.62 -18.16 46.61
CA VAL A 4 38.91 -17.96 45.19
C VAL A 4 38.01 -18.79 44.27
N ALA A 5 37.68 -20.03 44.64
CA ALA A 5 36.81 -20.88 43.82
C ALA A 5 35.36 -20.37 43.79
N LYS A 6 34.86 -19.80 44.90
CA LYS A 6 33.53 -19.16 44.93
C LYS A 6 33.49 -17.87 44.11
N GLN A 7 34.56 -17.09 44.13
CA GLN A 7 34.68 -15.86 43.33
C GLN A 7 34.75 -16.16 41.83
N LEU A 8 35.51 -17.19 41.40
CA LEU A 8 35.55 -17.62 40.00
C LEU A 8 34.18 -18.12 39.50
N ILE A 9 33.48 -18.92 40.31
CA ILE A 9 32.14 -19.42 39.95
C ILE A 9 31.14 -18.26 39.82
N GLY A 10 31.21 -17.28 40.74
CA GLY A 10 30.38 -16.07 40.67
C GLY A 10 30.65 -15.24 39.42
N ALA A 11 31.92 -15.00 39.09
CA ALA A 11 32.31 -14.26 37.90
C ALA A 11 31.90 -14.97 36.60
N LEU A 12 32.04 -16.30 36.55
CA LEU A 12 31.61 -17.11 35.42
C LEU A 12 30.09 -17.09 35.24
N ALA A 13 29.33 -17.18 36.33
CA ALA A 13 27.88 -17.08 36.30
C ALA A 13 27.42 -15.70 35.78
N ILE A 14 28.01 -14.60 36.28
CA ILE A 14 27.69 -13.24 35.83
C ILE A 14 28.00 -13.07 34.33
N THR A 15 29.13 -13.60 33.87
CA THR A 15 29.52 -13.50 32.46
C THR A 15 28.56 -14.29 31.56
N LEU A 16 28.14 -15.49 31.97
CA LEU A 16 27.15 -16.29 31.24
C LEU A 16 25.78 -15.61 31.18
N LEU A 17 25.30 -15.04 32.29
CA LEU A 17 24.02 -14.31 32.31
C LEU A 17 24.07 -13.04 31.44
N SER A 18 25.22 -12.37 31.38
CA SER A 18 25.41 -11.19 30.54
C SER A 18 25.27 -11.48 29.05
N GLN A 19 25.64 -12.70 28.62
CA GLN A 19 25.60 -13.12 27.21
C GLN A 19 24.16 -13.41 26.73
N LEU A 20 23.25 -13.80 27.62
CA LEU A 20 21.83 -14.00 27.29
C LEU A 20 21.07 -12.70 27.02
N VAL A 21 21.49 -11.58 27.62
CA VAL A 21 20.80 -10.28 27.51
C VAL A 21 21.21 -9.51 26.25
N ILE A 22 22.42 -9.73 25.73
CA ILE A 22 23.01 -8.97 24.61
C ILE A 22 22.89 -9.73 23.27
N SER A 23 22.44 -10.98 23.29
CA SER A 23 22.24 -11.75 22.06
C SER A 23 21.09 -11.14 21.24
N PRO A 24 21.30 -10.73 19.98
CA PRO A 24 20.23 -10.25 19.14
C PRO A 24 19.21 -11.37 18.97
N GLN A 25 17.98 -11.14 19.45
CA GLN A 25 16.91 -12.10 19.22
C GLN A 25 16.64 -12.16 17.73
N SER A 26 16.70 -13.36 17.16
CA SER A 26 16.31 -13.59 15.78
C SER A 26 14.84 -13.21 15.62
N ILE A 27 14.56 -12.17 14.85
CA ILE A 27 13.20 -11.79 14.45
C ILE A 27 12.63 -13.00 13.70
N SER A 28 11.62 -13.66 14.28
CA SER A 28 10.93 -14.75 13.59
C SER A 28 10.14 -14.18 12.42
N ALA A 29 9.94 -14.96 11.36
CA ALA A 29 9.07 -14.55 10.26
C ALA A 29 7.63 -14.24 10.73
N ALA A 30 7.22 -14.76 11.88
CA ALA A 30 5.95 -14.46 12.54
C ALA A 30 5.92 -13.07 13.21
N ASP A 31 7.08 -12.49 13.54
CA ASP A 31 7.19 -11.18 14.18
C ASP A 31 7.17 -10.03 13.16
N VAL A 32 7.27 -10.35 11.86
CA VAL A 32 7.12 -9.38 10.77
C VAL A 32 5.64 -9.27 10.41
N PRO A 33 5.04 -8.06 10.51
CA PRO A 33 3.65 -7.88 10.10
C PRO A 33 3.44 -8.37 8.66
N PRO A 34 2.34 -9.11 8.38
CA PRO A 34 2.04 -9.55 7.03
C PRO A 34 2.06 -8.38 6.05
N ARG A 35 2.74 -8.57 4.90
CA ARG A 35 2.76 -7.55 3.86
C ARG A 35 1.35 -7.34 3.33
N LYS A 36 0.99 -6.08 3.07
CA LYS A 36 -0.24 -5.76 2.34
C LYS A 36 -0.12 -6.26 0.90
N ILE A 37 -1.07 -7.07 0.44
CA ILE A 37 -1.03 -7.68 -0.90
C ILE A 37 -2.16 -7.21 -1.80
N LEU A 38 -3.24 -6.66 -1.23
CA LEU A 38 -4.44 -6.36 -1.99
C LEU A 38 -4.27 -5.04 -2.75
N SER A 39 -4.63 -5.07 -4.03
CA SER A 39 -4.79 -3.89 -4.88
C SER A 39 -6.17 -3.94 -5.54
N GLY A 40 -6.81 -2.79 -5.71
CA GLY A 40 -8.15 -2.75 -6.31
C GLY A 40 -8.50 -1.41 -6.93
N TRP A 41 -9.50 -1.41 -7.79
CA TRP A 41 -10.01 -0.18 -8.41
C TRP A 41 -10.95 0.59 -7.49
N VAL A 42 -10.89 1.91 -7.59
CA VAL A 42 -11.89 2.82 -6.99
C VAL A 42 -12.68 3.45 -8.16
N PRO A 43 -13.82 2.87 -8.56
CA PRO A 43 -14.60 3.35 -9.68
C PRO A 43 -15.30 4.68 -9.40
N TYR A 44 -15.35 5.56 -10.41
CA TYR A 44 -16.06 6.84 -10.35
C TYR A 44 -17.56 6.68 -10.03
N TYR A 45 -18.18 5.57 -10.46
CA TYR A 45 -19.60 5.28 -10.21
C TYR A 45 -19.88 4.70 -8.81
N SER A 46 -18.86 4.46 -7.98
CA SER A 46 -19.04 3.94 -6.62
C SER A 46 -17.97 4.43 -5.63
N VAL A 47 -17.50 5.68 -5.81
CA VAL A 47 -16.38 6.23 -5.01
C VAL A 47 -16.64 6.12 -3.52
N LYS A 48 -17.81 6.56 -3.03
CA LYS A 48 -18.14 6.56 -1.59
C LYS A 48 -18.03 5.16 -0.98
N ASN A 49 -18.63 4.17 -1.61
CA ASN A 49 -18.62 2.79 -1.10
C ASN A 49 -17.22 2.15 -1.22
N SER A 50 -16.50 2.48 -2.30
CA SER A 50 -15.16 1.96 -2.54
C SER A 50 -14.16 2.53 -1.53
N ILE A 51 -14.21 3.84 -1.27
CA ILE A 51 -13.38 4.49 -0.23
C ILE A 51 -13.72 3.94 1.16
N ALA A 52 -15.01 3.78 1.49
CA ALA A 52 -15.41 3.16 2.75
C ALA A 52 -14.84 1.74 2.90
N SER A 53 -14.86 0.95 1.82
CA SER A 53 -14.27 -0.40 1.80
C SER A 53 -12.76 -0.37 2.00
N VAL A 54 -12.06 0.62 1.44
CA VAL A 54 -10.62 0.80 1.66
C VAL A 54 -10.32 1.13 3.13
N VAL A 55 -11.09 2.04 3.73
CA VAL A 55 -10.90 2.47 5.12
C VAL A 55 -11.03 1.29 6.09
N VAL A 56 -12.05 0.44 5.91
CA VAL A 56 -12.30 -0.69 6.83
C VAL A 56 -11.37 -1.89 6.60
N ASN A 57 -10.69 -1.98 5.44
CA ASN A 57 -9.74 -3.05 5.08
C ASN A 57 -8.32 -2.53 4.84
N GLN A 58 -7.97 -1.39 5.44
CA GLN A 58 -6.71 -0.68 5.19
C GLN A 58 -5.47 -1.48 5.59
N ASP A 59 -5.62 -2.46 6.48
CA ASP A 59 -4.60 -3.41 6.91
C ASP A 59 -4.21 -4.40 5.80
N LEU A 60 -5.15 -4.73 4.90
CA LEU A 60 -4.92 -5.65 3.78
C LEU A 60 -4.49 -4.95 2.49
N ILE A 61 -4.97 -3.71 2.28
CA ILE A 61 -4.83 -2.96 1.03
C ILE A 61 -3.50 -2.23 0.99
N ARG A 62 -2.68 -2.56 -0.02
CA ARG A 62 -1.41 -1.88 -0.28
C ARG A 62 -1.62 -0.63 -1.10
N GLU A 63 -2.43 -0.74 -2.14
CA GLU A 63 -2.63 0.32 -3.12
C GLU A 63 -4.00 0.24 -3.77
N VAL A 64 -4.44 1.36 -4.32
CA VAL A 64 -5.66 1.44 -5.12
C VAL A 64 -5.39 2.16 -6.42
N SER A 65 -6.22 1.86 -7.41
CA SER A 65 -6.16 2.51 -8.72
C SER A 65 -7.46 3.28 -8.97
N PRO A 66 -7.45 4.62 -8.90
CA PRO A 66 -8.64 5.42 -9.17
C PRO A 66 -9.06 5.29 -10.64
N PHE A 67 -10.19 4.64 -10.90
CA PHE A 67 -10.78 4.51 -12.24
C PHE A 67 -11.64 5.73 -12.50
N TRP A 68 -10.97 6.87 -12.68
CA TRP A 68 -11.59 8.20 -12.80
C TRP A 68 -11.28 8.90 -14.11
N TYR A 69 -10.38 8.36 -14.93
CA TYR A 69 -10.01 8.94 -16.22
C TYR A 69 -10.18 7.94 -17.35
N THR A 70 -10.54 8.43 -18.52
CA THR A 70 -10.65 7.62 -19.74
C THR A 70 -10.10 8.33 -20.96
N LEU A 71 -9.35 7.63 -21.78
CA LEU A 71 -8.84 8.11 -23.06
C LEU A 71 -10.00 8.20 -24.06
N LYS A 72 -10.13 9.33 -24.75
CA LYS A 72 -11.12 9.55 -25.82
C LYS A 72 -10.51 9.75 -27.19
N SER A 73 -9.27 10.23 -27.26
CA SER A 73 -8.45 10.30 -28.47
C SER A 73 -6.99 10.53 -28.08
N GLU A 74 -6.09 10.61 -29.06
CA GLU A 74 -4.65 10.88 -28.87
C GLU A 74 -4.35 12.05 -27.90
N LYS A 75 -5.19 13.08 -27.92
CA LYS A 75 -4.95 14.33 -27.17
C LYS A 75 -6.00 14.60 -26.09
N VAL A 76 -6.92 13.67 -25.87
CA VAL A 76 -8.07 13.89 -24.97
C VAL A 76 -8.17 12.77 -23.95
N ILE A 77 -8.00 13.14 -22.69
CA ILE A 77 -8.35 12.34 -21.52
C ILE A 77 -9.54 13.02 -20.85
N LEU A 78 -10.63 12.27 -20.68
CA LEU A 78 -11.84 12.72 -20.00
C LEU A 78 -11.78 12.36 -18.51
N ASP A 79 -12.09 13.34 -17.67
CA ASP A 79 -12.32 13.17 -16.24
C ASP A 79 -13.75 12.66 -15.98
N LEU A 80 -13.86 11.37 -15.67
CA LEU A 80 -15.12 10.70 -15.35
C LEU A 80 -15.64 11.06 -13.95
N TYR A 81 -14.76 11.45 -13.03
CA TYR A 81 -15.17 11.91 -11.70
C TYR A 81 -15.93 13.23 -11.81
N ALA A 82 -15.38 14.19 -12.54
CA ALA A 82 -16.01 15.47 -12.81
C ALA A 82 -17.32 15.29 -13.61
N ALA A 83 -17.30 14.43 -14.63
CA ALA A 83 -18.49 14.15 -15.45
C ALA A 83 -19.63 13.52 -14.65
N ALA A 84 -19.33 12.72 -13.62
CA ALA A 84 -20.33 12.07 -12.77
C ALA A 84 -20.99 13.02 -11.76
N LYS A 85 -20.52 14.27 -11.63
CA LYS A 85 -21.10 15.30 -10.74
C LYS A 85 -21.33 14.78 -9.31
N LEU A 86 -20.34 14.06 -8.77
CA LEU A 86 -20.39 13.53 -7.42
C LEU A 86 -20.46 14.67 -6.40
N THR A 87 -21.14 14.43 -5.29
CA THR A 87 -21.30 15.41 -4.21
C THR A 87 -19.96 15.78 -3.57
N ASP A 88 -19.11 14.77 -3.33
CA ASP A 88 -17.82 14.97 -2.67
C ASP A 88 -16.75 15.34 -3.71
N PRO A 89 -15.92 16.36 -3.46
CA PRO A 89 -14.77 16.67 -4.30
C PRO A 89 -13.75 15.52 -4.32
N MET A 90 -13.10 15.32 -5.46
CA MET A 90 -12.05 14.30 -5.65
C MET A 90 -10.96 14.36 -4.57
N SER A 91 -10.61 15.57 -4.12
CA SER A 91 -9.61 15.81 -3.08
C SER A 91 -9.94 15.11 -1.76
N VAL A 92 -11.23 14.97 -1.40
CA VAL A 92 -11.66 14.28 -0.18
C VAL A 92 -11.22 12.81 -0.21
N SER A 93 -11.49 12.13 -1.33
CA SER A 93 -11.12 10.73 -1.54
C SER A 93 -9.60 10.55 -1.57
N LEU A 94 -8.89 11.41 -2.31
CA LEU A 94 -7.42 11.34 -2.39
C LEU A 94 -6.74 11.61 -1.05
N ASN A 95 -7.22 12.58 -0.27
CA ASN A 95 -6.66 12.88 1.05
C ASN A 95 -6.93 11.74 2.04
N THR A 96 -8.11 11.12 1.98
CA THR A 96 -8.43 9.93 2.78
C THR A 96 -7.42 8.81 2.51
N LEU A 97 -7.17 8.48 1.24
CA LEU A 97 -6.22 7.42 0.86
C LEU A 97 -4.78 7.75 1.29
N ARG A 98 -4.33 8.99 1.09
CA ARG A 98 -2.98 9.43 1.49
C ARG A 98 -2.77 9.38 2.99
N ASN A 99 -3.77 9.80 3.78
CA ASN A 99 -3.71 9.77 5.24
C ASN A 99 -3.65 8.34 5.81
N LEU A 100 -4.10 7.34 5.04
CA LEU A 100 -4.01 5.92 5.38
C LEU A 100 -2.74 5.25 4.85
N ASN A 101 -1.82 6.03 4.26
CA ASN A 101 -0.61 5.54 3.59
C ASN A 101 -0.91 4.46 2.53
N ILE A 102 -2.07 4.57 1.85
CA ILE A 102 -2.43 3.70 0.74
C ILE A 102 -1.78 4.23 -0.54
N GLY A 103 -1.09 3.35 -1.28
CA GLY A 103 -0.54 3.70 -2.59
C GLY A 103 -1.65 4.09 -3.57
N ILE A 104 -1.44 5.13 -4.37
CA ILE A 104 -2.40 5.58 -5.38
C ILE A 104 -1.75 5.45 -6.74
N ILE A 105 -2.24 4.53 -7.57
CA ILE A 105 -1.75 4.31 -8.93
C ILE A 105 -2.77 4.94 -9.91
N PRO A 106 -2.45 6.05 -10.57
CA PRO A 106 -3.36 6.66 -11.54
C PRO A 106 -3.76 5.65 -12.63
N THR A 107 -5.05 5.60 -12.98
CA THR A 107 -5.58 4.76 -14.07
C THR A 107 -6.21 5.64 -15.14
N ILE A 108 -5.86 5.34 -16.39
CA ILE A 108 -6.54 5.87 -17.57
C ILE A 108 -7.06 4.66 -18.33
N THR A 109 -8.38 4.57 -18.49
CA THR A 109 -8.99 3.46 -19.24
C THR A 109 -9.09 3.78 -20.72
N ASP A 110 -9.09 2.74 -21.56
CA ASP A 110 -9.42 2.91 -22.97
C ASP A 110 -10.94 3.13 -23.11
N GLY A 111 -11.33 4.37 -23.37
CA GLY A 111 -12.72 4.76 -23.67
C GLY A 111 -12.93 5.14 -25.12
N THR A 112 -12.01 4.72 -26.00
CA THR A 112 -12.05 4.94 -27.45
C THR A 112 -12.84 3.84 -28.14
N ASP A 113 -13.17 4.05 -29.42
CA ASP A 113 -13.78 3.00 -30.24
C ASP A 113 -12.78 1.86 -30.51
N LYS A 114 -13.31 0.72 -30.94
CA LYS A 114 -12.52 -0.49 -31.24
C LYS A 114 -11.32 -0.14 -32.13
N LEU A 115 -10.14 -0.62 -31.73
CA LEU A 115 -8.84 -0.44 -32.41
C LEU A 115 -8.24 0.97 -32.39
N VAL A 116 -8.91 2.00 -31.85
CA VAL A 116 -8.35 3.35 -31.84
C VAL A 116 -7.08 3.41 -30.99
N LEU A 117 -7.12 3.00 -29.72
CA LEU A 117 -5.91 2.97 -28.88
C LEU A 117 -4.80 2.09 -29.48
N SER A 118 -5.15 0.91 -30.00
CA SER A 118 -4.18 0.02 -30.63
C SER A 118 -3.48 0.68 -31.82
N ASN A 119 -4.21 1.44 -32.65
CA ASN A 119 -3.65 2.16 -33.79
C ASN A 119 -2.78 3.34 -33.33
N LEU A 120 -3.19 4.06 -32.28
CA LEU A 120 -2.39 5.15 -31.70
C LEU A 120 -1.04 4.64 -31.17
N LEU A 121 -1.03 3.50 -30.47
CA LEU A 121 0.20 2.87 -29.97
C LEU A 121 1.05 2.27 -31.10
N GLY A 122 0.42 1.73 -32.14
CA GLY A 122 1.11 1.16 -33.29
C GLY A 122 1.75 2.19 -34.22
N ASN A 123 1.21 3.42 -34.25
CA ASN A 123 1.69 4.52 -35.10
C ASN A 123 2.64 5.48 -34.37
N ALA A 124 2.96 5.24 -33.09
CA ALA A 124 3.94 6.00 -32.34
C ALA A 124 5.37 5.60 -32.77
N GLN A 125 5.76 5.98 -33.99
CA GLN A 125 7.11 5.84 -34.55
C GLN A 125 7.55 7.17 -35.16
#